data_AF-A0A2S4Y3L8-F1
#
_entry.id   AF-A0A2S4Y3L8-F1
#
_cell.length_a   1.000
_cell.length_b   1.000
_cell.length_c   1.000
_cell.angle_alpha   90.00
_cell.angle_beta   90.00
_cell.angle_gamma   90.00
#
_symmetry.space_group_name_H-M   'P 1'
#
loop_
_entity.id
_entity.type
_entity.pdbx_description
1 polymer ?
#
loop_
_entity_poly.entity_id
_entity_poly.type
_entity_poly.pdbx_seq_one_letter_code
_entity_poly.pdbx_strand_id
1 'polypeptide(L)'
;MVALFTRATGHVPPEHVSVATVHNNTRWTARLLPDLINEVTSSPNYDDREPWDNLEFKAADPAGRVEVQIGVTRKTVTVRVSGTDDILVYGQQARIELFLKNRGAKSKDETGRAFDWQVTLFMPWLAFVGFAALTETPPNLPPVPVLAKLIASLMCVMGVVYFVKYSLKLYRDRPRLVILNDIPSGWNHYTPSEKIAVVGVYVAVLGAVAAAVSAVSDVL
;
A
#
# COMPACT_ATOMS: atom_id res chain seq x y z
N MET A 1 -15.18 -6.07 6.10
CA MET A 1 -15.36 -4.98 7.09
C MET A 1 -16.16 -5.42 8.32
N VAL A 2 -17.26 -6.18 8.18
CA VAL A 2 -18.05 -6.73 9.31
C VAL A 2 -17.20 -7.38 10.42
N ALA A 3 -16.22 -8.22 10.05
CA ALA A 3 -15.33 -8.88 11.02
C ALA A 3 -14.39 -7.93 11.78
N LEU A 4 -14.05 -6.76 11.22
CA LEU A 4 -13.29 -5.72 11.95
C LEU A 4 -14.20 -5.10 13.02
N PHE A 5 -15.48 -4.89 12.70
CA PHE A 5 -16.43 -4.29 13.64
C PHE A 5 -16.74 -5.19 14.82
N THR A 6 -17.11 -6.45 14.59
CA THR A 6 -17.38 -7.40 15.69
C THR A 6 -16.18 -7.59 16.61
N ARG A 7 -14.97 -7.44 16.09
CA ARG A 7 -13.74 -7.60 16.87
C ARG A 7 -13.27 -6.34 17.56
N ALA A 8 -13.55 -5.17 16.98
CA ALA A 8 -13.23 -3.86 17.54
C ALA A 8 -14.22 -3.43 18.64
N THR A 9 -15.49 -3.80 18.52
CA THR A 9 -16.50 -3.47 19.54
C THR A 9 -16.34 -4.31 20.80
N GLY A 10 -15.74 -5.50 20.72
CA GLY A 10 -15.39 -6.31 21.88
C GLY A 10 -16.59 -6.61 22.78
N HIS A 11 -16.63 -5.99 23.96
CA HIS A 11 -17.70 -6.14 24.96
C HIS A 11 -18.78 -5.05 24.89
N VAL A 12 -18.67 -4.09 23.96
CA VAL A 12 -19.65 -3.01 23.80
C VAL A 12 -20.92 -3.59 23.17
N PRO A 13 -22.09 -3.41 23.79
CA PRO A 13 -23.36 -3.88 23.24
C PRO A 13 -23.63 -3.25 21.86
N PRO A 14 -24.26 -3.99 20.93
CA PRO A 14 -24.53 -3.49 19.59
C PRO A 14 -25.43 -2.24 19.57
N GLU A 15 -26.28 -2.03 20.58
CA GLU A 15 -27.08 -0.80 20.70
C GLU A 15 -26.27 0.49 20.89
N HIS A 16 -25.00 0.38 21.31
CA HIS A 16 -24.11 1.53 21.53
C HIS A 16 -23.09 1.72 20.41
N VAL A 17 -23.30 1.04 19.29
CA VAL A 17 -22.50 1.22 18.07
C VAL A 17 -23.25 2.16 17.13
N SER A 18 -22.52 3.14 16.60
CA SER A 18 -22.99 4.02 15.53
C SER A 18 -21.98 4.06 14.40
N VAL A 19 -22.50 4.11 13.18
CA VAL A 19 -21.74 4.26 11.96
C VAL A 19 -22.24 5.52 11.28
N ALA A 20 -21.31 6.38 10.88
CA ALA A 20 -21.59 7.61 10.18
C ALA A 20 -20.78 7.69 8.89
N THR A 21 -21.31 8.38 7.90
CA THR A 21 -20.60 8.75 6.67
C THR A 21 -21.10 10.11 6.20
N VAL A 22 -20.33 10.79 5.35
CA VAL A 22 -20.82 12.00 4.67
C VAL A 22 -20.82 11.74 3.17
N HIS A 23 -21.98 11.83 2.53
CA HIS A 23 -22.13 11.62 1.10
C HIS A 23 -22.89 12.81 0.52
N ASN A 24 -22.38 13.42 -0.57
CA ASN A 24 -22.99 14.62 -1.15
C ASN A 24 -23.33 15.71 -0.12
N ASN A 25 -22.37 16.02 0.75
CA ASN A 25 -22.49 17.01 1.85
C ASN A 25 -23.61 16.71 2.88
N THR A 26 -24.19 15.50 2.85
CA THR A 26 -25.19 15.05 3.81
C THR A 26 -24.56 14.04 4.75
N ARG A 27 -24.68 14.27 6.06
CA ARG A 27 -24.20 13.32 7.08
C ARG A 27 -25.27 12.27 7.34
N TRP A 28 -24.92 11.01 7.09
CA TRP A 28 -25.76 9.85 7.34
C TRP A 28 -25.26 9.13 8.58
N THR A 29 -26.18 8.59 9.37
CA THR A 29 -25.87 7.88 10.61
C THR A 29 -26.82 6.72 10.82
N ALA A 30 -26.30 5.52 11.04
CA ALA A 30 -27.09 4.34 11.36
C ALA A 30 -26.41 3.50 12.46
N ARG A 31 -27.12 2.52 13.01
CA ARG A 31 -26.57 1.62 14.04
C ARG A 31 -25.69 0.53 13.44
N LEU A 32 -26.09 0.01 12.27
CA LEU A 32 -25.40 -1.05 11.57
C LEU A 32 -24.93 -0.55 10.20
N LEU A 33 -23.80 -1.08 9.72
CA LEU A 33 -23.27 -0.73 8.40
C LEU A 33 -24.24 -1.10 7.25
N PRO A 34 -24.93 -2.26 7.25
CA PRO A 34 -25.92 -2.57 6.21
C PRO A 34 -27.05 -1.55 6.14
N ASP A 35 -27.52 -1.06 7.30
CA ASP A 35 -28.58 -0.04 7.36
C ASP A 35 -28.08 1.27 6.76
N LEU A 36 -26.86 1.69 7.12
CA LEU A 36 -26.23 2.87 6.53
C LEU A 36 -26.09 2.76 5.01
N ILE A 37 -25.69 1.59 4.51
CA ILE A 37 -25.56 1.35 3.07
C ILE A 37 -26.94 1.46 2.40
N ASN A 38 -27.96 0.83 2.96
CA ASN A 38 -29.32 0.88 2.42
C ASN A 38 -29.87 2.31 2.42
N GLU A 39 -29.67 3.06 3.51
CA GLU A 39 -30.10 4.46 3.62
C GLU A 39 -29.42 5.34 2.57
N VAL A 40 -28.09 5.29 2.48
CA VAL A 40 -27.32 6.12 1.54
C VAL A 40 -27.64 5.76 0.09
N THR A 41 -27.73 4.47 -0.24
CA THR A 41 -28.00 4.00 -1.61
C THR A 41 -29.46 4.22 -2.05
N SER A 42 -30.40 4.29 -1.11
CA SER A 42 -31.80 4.64 -1.39
C SER A 42 -32.04 6.13 -1.62
N SER A 43 -31.04 6.99 -1.37
CA SER A 43 -31.15 8.43 -1.56
C SER A 43 -31.29 8.79 -3.04
N PRO A 44 -32.21 9.71 -3.43
CA PRO A 44 -32.36 10.13 -4.83
C PRO A 44 -31.11 10.83 -5.39
N ASN A 45 -30.25 11.34 -4.51
CA ASN A 45 -28.99 11.99 -4.87
C ASN A 45 -27.79 11.06 -4.69
N TYR A 46 -27.97 9.74 -4.67
CA TYR A 46 -26.85 8.81 -4.56
C TYR A 46 -26.03 8.79 -5.86
N ASP A 47 -24.76 9.21 -5.77
CA ASP A 47 -23.75 9.04 -6.82
C ASP A 47 -22.91 7.80 -6.53
N ASP A 48 -22.96 6.81 -7.43
CA ASP A 48 -22.20 5.56 -7.34
C ASP A 48 -20.71 5.74 -7.70
N ARG A 49 -20.34 6.87 -8.30
CA ARG A 49 -18.97 7.19 -8.71
C ARG A 49 -18.16 7.81 -7.58
N GLU A 50 -18.83 8.39 -6.58
CA GLU A 50 -18.16 8.99 -5.43
C GLU A 50 -17.75 7.91 -4.42
N PRO A 51 -16.44 7.71 -4.19
CA PRO A 51 -15.98 6.67 -3.27
C PRO A 51 -16.24 7.09 -1.83
N TRP A 52 -16.62 6.13 -0.98
CA TRP A 52 -16.79 6.37 0.45
C TRP A 52 -15.42 6.50 1.12
N ASP A 53 -15.06 7.71 1.54
CA ASP A 53 -13.73 8.02 2.08
C ASP A 53 -13.75 8.67 3.47
N ASN A 54 -14.88 8.63 4.15
CA ASN A 54 -15.13 9.30 5.42
C ASN A 54 -16.06 8.49 6.35
N LEU A 55 -15.88 7.17 6.34
CA LEU A 55 -16.61 6.28 7.23
C LEU A 55 -16.11 6.44 8.66
N GLU A 56 -17.00 6.77 9.58
CA GLU A 56 -16.71 6.95 11.00
C GLU A 56 -17.51 5.92 11.79
N PHE A 57 -16.81 5.13 12.59
CA PHE A 57 -17.41 4.16 13.50
C PHE A 57 -17.17 4.62 14.92
N LYS A 58 -18.21 4.60 15.75
CA LYS A 58 -18.10 4.87 17.18
C LYS A 58 -18.80 3.78 17.96
N ALA A 59 -18.12 3.26 18.96
CA ALA A 59 -18.68 2.33 19.92
C ALA A 59 -18.27 2.82 21.31
N ALA A 60 -19.25 3.10 22.17
CA ALA A 60 -19.01 3.57 23.52
C ALA A 60 -19.69 2.63 24.53
N ASP A 61 -18.96 2.20 25.55
CA ASP A 61 -19.56 1.53 26.69
C ASP A 61 -20.44 2.53 27.46
N PRO A 62 -21.71 2.22 27.77
CA PRO A 62 -22.57 3.11 28.57
C PRO A 62 -21.97 3.44 29.94
N ALA A 63 -21.10 2.58 30.48
CA ALA A 63 -20.37 2.84 31.72
C ALA A 63 -19.17 3.81 31.54
N GLY A 64 -18.87 4.27 30.33
CA GLY A 64 -17.75 5.17 30.03
C GLY A 64 -16.37 4.53 30.15
N ARG A 65 -16.29 3.21 30.34
CA ARG A 65 -15.03 2.49 30.56
C ARG A 65 -14.16 2.45 29.30
N VAL A 66 -14.79 2.37 28.13
CA VAL A 66 -14.10 2.36 26.84
C VAL A 66 -14.97 2.99 25.76
N GLU A 67 -14.34 3.76 24.90
CA GLU A 67 -14.87 4.36 23.69
C GLU A 67 -13.86 4.08 22.56
N VAL A 68 -14.35 3.50 21.48
CA VAL A 68 -13.58 3.17 20.29
C VAL A 68 -14.15 3.99 19.13
N GLN A 69 -13.32 4.84 18.56
CA GLN A 69 -13.62 5.60 17.36
C GLN A 69 -12.68 5.15 16.24
N ILE A 70 -13.24 4.69 15.12
CA ILE A 70 -12.49 4.27 13.94
C ILE A 70 -12.90 5.14 12.77
N GLY A 71 -11.98 5.95 12.26
CA GLY A 71 -12.13 6.66 11.00
C GLY A 71 -11.50 5.86 9.87
N VAL A 72 -12.25 5.62 8.80
CA VAL A 72 -11.77 4.95 7.60
C VAL A 72 -11.81 5.94 6.45
N THR A 73 -10.62 6.32 6.01
CA THR A 73 -10.40 7.11 4.80
C THR A 73 -9.75 6.25 3.73
N ARG A 74 -9.81 6.70 2.47
CA ARG A 74 -9.26 6.00 1.31
C ARG A 74 -7.81 5.50 1.48
N LYS A 75 -6.99 6.18 2.28
CA LYS A 75 -5.56 5.88 2.46
C LYS A 75 -5.18 5.46 3.87
N THR A 76 -6.05 5.69 4.85
CA THR A 76 -5.68 5.63 6.27
C THR A 76 -6.86 5.17 7.10
N VAL A 77 -6.60 4.28 8.05
CA VAL A 77 -7.53 3.96 9.13
C VAL A 77 -6.99 4.62 10.39
N THR A 78 -7.74 5.55 10.95
CA THR A 78 -7.43 6.17 12.25
C THR A 78 -8.21 5.44 13.32
N VAL A 79 -7.52 4.97 14.34
CA VAL A 79 -8.15 4.31 15.49
C VAL A 79 -7.84 5.17 16.71
N ARG A 80 -8.88 5.56 17.43
CA ARG A 80 -8.78 6.24 18.71
C ARG A 80 -9.53 5.40 19.73
N VAL A 81 -8.83 4.97 20.77
CA VAL A 81 -9.43 4.30 21.91
C VAL A 81 -9.22 5.22 23.12
N SER A 82 -10.29 5.52 23.82
CA SER A 82 -10.31 6.33 25.05
C SER A 82 -11.22 5.68 26.08
N GLY A 83 -11.10 6.05 27.35
CA GLY A 83 -11.91 5.43 28.41
C GLY A 83 -11.37 5.72 29.79
N THR A 84 -12.12 5.34 30.82
CA THR A 84 -11.70 5.46 32.23
C THR A 84 -10.91 4.26 32.73
N ASP A 85 -10.96 3.12 32.02
CA ASP A 85 -10.22 1.90 32.35
C ASP A 85 -9.05 1.70 31.39
N ASP A 86 -7.85 2.08 31.84
CA ASP A 86 -6.62 2.00 31.06
C ASP A 86 -6.34 0.57 30.54
N ILE A 87 -6.63 -0.46 31.34
CA ILE A 87 -6.36 -1.85 30.97
C ILE A 87 -7.24 -2.24 29.78
N LEU A 88 -8.51 -1.85 29.81
CA LEU A 88 -9.42 -2.09 28.69
C LEU A 88 -9.04 -1.26 27.46
N VAL A 89 -8.66 0.00 27.64
CA VAL A 89 -8.23 0.88 26.54
C VAL A 89 -7.00 0.31 25.82
N TYR A 90 -5.94 -0.01 26.55
CA TYR A 90 -4.72 -0.59 25.97
C TYR A 90 -4.96 -1.97 25.36
N GLY A 91 -5.77 -2.81 26.03
CA GLY A 91 -6.12 -4.14 25.52
C GLY A 91 -6.90 -4.08 24.21
N GLN A 92 -7.84 -3.14 24.08
CA GLN A 92 -8.61 -2.94 22.83
C GLN A 92 -7.73 -2.36 21.73
N GLN A 93 -6.91 -1.36 22.05
CA GLN A 93 -5.97 -0.79 21.09
C GLN A 93 -5.05 -1.87 20.50
N ALA A 94 -4.43 -2.71 21.33
CA ALA A 94 -3.55 -3.79 20.88
C ALA A 94 -4.27 -4.83 19.99
N ARG A 95 -5.53 -5.17 20.31
CA ARG A 95 -6.33 -6.11 19.50
C ARG A 95 -6.69 -5.53 18.13
N ILE A 96 -7.10 -4.27 18.08
CA ILE A 96 -7.42 -3.58 16.83
C ILE A 96 -6.15 -3.43 16.00
N GLU A 97 -5.04 -3.03 16.60
CA GLU A 97 -3.75 -2.91 15.93
C GLU A 97 -3.32 -4.26 15.35
N LEU A 98 -3.35 -5.34 16.12
CA LEU A 98 -2.99 -6.69 15.65
C LEU A 98 -3.90 -7.14 14.51
N PHE A 99 -5.20 -6.87 14.61
CA PHE A 99 -6.14 -7.18 13.52
C PHE A 99 -5.79 -6.41 12.24
N LEU A 100 -5.52 -5.11 12.35
CA LEU A 100 -5.14 -4.28 11.21
C LEU A 100 -3.81 -4.73 10.61
N LYS A 101 -2.80 -5.01 11.44
CA LYS A 101 -1.49 -5.56 11.01
C LYS A 101 -1.64 -6.89 10.29
N ASN A 102 -2.46 -7.81 10.81
CA ASN A 102 -2.76 -9.09 10.16
C ASN A 102 -3.48 -8.93 8.81
N ARG A 103 -4.10 -7.77 8.56
CA ARG A 103 -4.72 -7.40 7.28
C ARG A 103 -3.79 -6.57 6.38
N GLY A 104 -2.52 -6.42 6.76
CA GLY A 104 -1.50 -5.70 5.99
C GLY A 104 -1.43 -4.20 6.25
N ALA A 105 -2.11 -3.69 7.28
CA ALA A 105 -1.90 -2.31 7.70
C ALA A 105 -0.49 -2.13 8.25
N LYS A 106 0.16 -1.01 7.90
CA LYS A 106 1.47 -0.63 8.41
C LYS A 106 1.30 0.53 9.37
N SER A 107 2.02 0.52 10.49
CA SER A 107 1.99 1.66 11.40
C SER A 107 2.60 2.88 10.69
N LYS A 108 2.08 4.08 10.97
CA LYS A 108 2.62 5.33 10.43
C LYS A 108 4.13 5.45 10.71
N ASP A 109 4.55 4.97 11.87
CA ASP A 109 5.94 5.06 12.35
C ASP A 109 6.87 4.01 11.72
N GLU A 110 6.32 2.91 11.19
CA GLU A 110 7.11 1.87 10.49
C GLU A 110 7.45 2.26 9.05
N THR A 111 6.88 3.35 8.55
CA THR A 111 7.19 3.83 7.21
C THR A 111 8.52 4.57 7.26
N GLY A 112 9.63 3.82 7.15
CA GLY A 112 11.00 4.31 6.89
C GLY A 112 11.12 5.02 5.53
N ARG A 113 10.21 5.95 5.26
CA ARG A 113 9.88 6.55 3.97
C ARG A 113 11.03 7.39 3.42
N ALA A 114 11.85 7.95 4.31
CA ALA A 114 13.03 8.71 3.94
C ALA A 114 14.14 7.81 3.37
N PHE A 115 14.42 6.68 4.02
CA PHE A 115 15.45 5.74 3.57
C PHE A 115 15.02 5.01 2.29
N ASP A 116 13.76 4.56 2.24
CA ASP A 116 13.20 3.91 1.05
C ASP A 116 13.20 4.86 -0.17
N TRP A 117 12.89 6.15 0.01
CA TRP A 117 12.91 7.13 -1.07
C TRP A 117 14.34 7.46 -1.54
N GLN A 118 15.30 7.60 -0.62
CA GLN A 118 16.70 7.82 -0.96
C GLN A 118 17.27 6.65 -1.77
N VAL A 119 17.09 5.41 -1.33
CA VAL A 119 17.57 4.23 -2.05
C VAL A 119 16.94 4.12 -3.45
N THR A 120 15.65 4.49 -3.57
CA THR A 120 14.93 4.44 -4.85
C THR A 120 15.46 5.44 -5.88
N LEU A 121 15.88 6.63 -5.46
CA LEU A 121 16.43 7.64 -6.37
C LEU A 121 17.93 7.44 -6.64
N PHE A 122 18.68 6.98 -5.64
CA PHE A 122 20.13 6.82 -5.78
C PHE A 122 20.54 5.62 -6.63
N MET A 123 19.81 4.49 -6.55
CA MET A 123 20.16 3.28 -7.29
C MET A 123 20.07 3.44 -8.83
N PRO A 124 19.00 4.02 -9.40
CA PRO A 124 18.92 4.29 -10.84
C PRO A 124 19.97 5.29 -11.31
N TRP A 125 20.30 6.28 -10.48
CA TRP A 125 21.37 7.24 -10.77
C TRP A 125 22.74 6.56 -10.86
N LEU A 126 23.08 5.70 -9.90
CA LEU A 126 24.33 4.93 -9.93
C LEU A 126 24.39 3.99 -11.13
N ALA A 127 23.26 3.35 -11.49
CA ALA A 127 23.17 2.55 -12.71
C ALA A 127 23.40 3.39 -13.97
N PHE A 128 22.79 4.58 -14.06
CA PHE A 128 22.96 5.47 -15.20
C PHE A 128 24.42 5.96 -15.35
N VAL A 129 25.06 6.36 -14.25
CA VAL A 129 26.48 6.75 -14.24
C VAL A 129 27.37 5.58 -14.62
N GLY A 130 27.08 4.38 -14.11
CA GLY A 130 27.79 3.16 -14.47
C GLY A 130 27.68 2.84 -15.96
N PHE A 131 26.49 2.98 -16.55
CA PHE A 131 26.26 2.76 -17.97
C PHE A 131 27.00 3.79 -18.84
N ALA A 132 26.90 5.08 -18.51
CA ALA A 132 27.58 6.15 -19.24
C ALA A 132 29.10 5.95 -19.25
N ALA A 133 29.68 5.52 -18.12
CA ALA A 133 31.09 5.19 -18.01
C ALA A 133 31.53 3.98 -18.87
N LEU A 134 30.59 3.10 -19.25
CA LEU A 134 30.87 1.98 -20.15
C LEU A 134 30.78 2.37 -21.63
N THR A 135 29.90 3.30 -21.98
CA THR A 135 29.67 3.72 -23.37
C THR A 135 30.62 4.81 -23.82
N GLU A 136 31.05 5.68 -22.90
CA GLU A 136 31.98 6.77 -23.16
C GLU A 136 33.35 6.43 -22.58
N THR A 137 34.12 5.61 -23.29
CA THR A 137 35.57 5.57 -23.07
C THR A 137 36.22 6.50 -24.11
N PRO A 138 36.70 7.69 -23.70
CA PRO A 138 37.44 8.54 -24.61
C PRO A 138 38.64 7.78 -25.18
N PRO A 139 39.00 7.98 -26.46
CA PRO A 139 40.07 7.23 -27.12
C PRO A 139 41.45 7.38 -26.47
N ASN A 140 41.60 8.33 -25.54
CA ASN A 140 42.86 8.65 -24.86
C ASN A 140 42.98 8.04 -23.44
N LEU A 141 42.00 7.27 -22.96
CA LEU A 141 42.06 6.64 -21.64
C LEU A 141 42.44 5.15 -21.76
N PRO A 142 43.16 4.60 -20.77
CA PRO A 142 43.49 3.19 -20.76
C PRO A 142 42.22 2.35 -20.77
N PRO A 143 42.23 1.19 -21.46
CA PRO A 143 41.05 0.34 -21.56
C PRO A 143 40.58 -0.05 -20.15
N VAL A 144 39.31 0.23 -19.88
CA VAL A 144 38.66 -0.16 -18.62
C VAL A 144 38.73 -1.69 -18.49
N PRO A 145 39.24 -2.23 -17.37
CA PRO A 145 39.38 -3.67 -17.21
C PRO A 145 38.02 -4.36 -17.35
N VAL A 146 37.99 -5.54 -17.98
CA VAL A 146 36.77 -6.34 -18.21
C VAL A 146 35.98 -6.54 -16.92
N LEU A 147 36.68 -6.73 -15.79
CA LEU A 147 36.08 -6.85 -14.47
C LEU A 147 35.24 -5.62 -14.07
N ALA A 148 35.71 -4.41 -14.36
CA ALA A 148 34.96 -3.19 -14.07
C ALA A 148 33.70 -3.08 -14.97
N LYS A 149 33.77 -3.56 -16.21
CA LYS A 149 32.60 -3.63 -17.11
C LYS A 149 31.54 -4.61 -16.60
N LEU A 150 31.97 -5.76 -16.09
CA LEU A 150 31.07 -6.75 -15.47
C LEU A 150 30.44 -6.25 -14.16
N ILE A 151 31.20 -5.54 -13.32
CA ILE A 151 30.65 -4.97 -12.09
C ILE A 151 29.62 -3.89 -12.41
N ALA A 152 29.92 -2.99 -13.36
CA ALA A 152 29.01 -1.94 -13.76
C ALA A 152 27.72 -2.49 -14.39
N SER A 153 27.80 -3.54 -15.23
CA SER A 153 26.61 -4.19 -15.79
C SER A 153 25.75 -4.86 -14.72
N LEU A 154 26.37 -5.54 -13.74
CA LEU A 154 25.68 -6.14 -12.60
C LEU A 154 24.95 -5.08 -11.74
N MET A 155 25.59 -3.94 -11.50
CA MET A 155 24.98 -2.81 -10.77
C MET A 155 23.80 -2.22 -11.53
N CYS A 156 23.88 -2.11 -12.86
CA CYS A 156 22.75 -1.71 -13.71
C CYS A 156 21.55 -2.65 -13.55
N VAL A 157 21.79 -3.97 -13.65
CA VAL A 157 20.72 -4.98 -13.52
C VAL A 157 20.07 -4.90 -12.14
N MET A 158 20.88 -4.83 -11.07
CA MET A 158 20.36 -4.69 -9.71
C MET A 158 19.55 -3.40 -9.53
N GLY A 159 20.02 -2.26 -10.08
CA GLY A 159 19.32 -0.99 -10.02
C GLY A 159 17.94 -1.05 -10.67
N VAL A 160 17.83 -1.66 -11.86
CA VAL A 160 16.55 -1.86 -12.56
C VAL A 160 15.62 -2.76 -11.77
N VAL A 161 16.10 -3.90 -11.25
CA VAL A 161 15.29 -4.82 -10.44
C VAL A 161 14.75 -4.13 -9.19
N TYR A 162 15.59 -3.35 -8.48
CA TYR A 162 15.15 -2.58 -7.31
C TYR A 162 14.11 -1.52 -7.67
N PHE A 163 14.33 -0.77 -8.75
CA PHE A 163 13.39 0.25 -9.22
C PHE A 163 12.02 -0.35 -9.54
N VAL A 164 11.99 -1.49 -10.23
CA VAL A 164 10.74 -2.22 -10.55
C VAL A 164 10.07 -2.69 -9.27
N LYS A 165 10.80 -3.37 -8.39
CA LYS A 165 10.27 -3.89 -7.12
C LYS A 165 9.66 -2.78 -6.28
N TYR A 166 10.32 -1.63 -6.21
CA TYR A 166 9.85 -0.49 -5.45
C TYR A 166 8.65 0.20 -6.10
N SER A 167 8.66 0.36 -7.43
CA SER A 167 7.50 0.84 -8.18
C SER A 167 6.30 -0.07 -7.92
N LEU A 168 6.45 -1.39 -8.06
CA LEU A 168 5.40 -2.35 -7.75
C LEU A 168 4.92 -2.26 -6.29
N LYS A 169 5.81 -2.03 -5.32
CA LYS A 169 5.46 -1.80 -3.91
C LYS A 169 4.59 -0.55 -3.75
N LEU A 170 4.99 0.58 -4.34
CA LEU A 170 4.23 1.85 -4.35
C LEU A 170 2.84 1.72 -4.99
N TYR A 171 2.71 0.89 -6.01
CA TYR A 171 1.44 0.66 -6.70
C TYR A 171 0.55 -0.33 -5.94
N ARG A 172 1.11 -1.43 -5.43
CA ARG A 172 0.40 -2.44 -4.63
C ARG A 172 -0.10 -1.87 -3.29
N ASP A 173 0.63 -0.93 -2.71
CA ASP A 173 0.25 -0.25 -1.47
C ASP A 173 -0.82 0.85 -1.69
N ARG A 174 -1.51 0.92 -2.84
CA ARG A 174 -2.70 1.76 -3.04
C ARG A 174 -3.97 1.00 -2.67
N PRO A 175 -4.47 1.07 -1.42
CA PRO A 175 -5.77 0.49 -1.09
C PRO A 175 -6.89 1.22 -1.86
N ARG A 176 -7.67 0.48 -2.64
CA ARG A 176 -9.00 0.89 -3.09
C ARG A 176 -10.03 0.13 -2.28
N LEU A 177 -10.74 0.83 -1.41
CA LEU A 177 -11.90 0.28 -0.71
C LEU A 177 -13.03 0.16 -1.74
N VAL A 178 -13.31 -1.07 -2.19
CA VAL A 178 -14.49 -1.39 -2.99
C VAL A 178 -15.43 -2.19 -2.08
N ILE A 179 -16.59 -1.62 -1.77
CA ILE A 179 -17.50 -2.08 -0.69
C ILE A 179 -18.08 -3.48 -0.99
N LEU A 180 -18.13 -3.90 -2.25
CA LEU A 180 -18.85 -5.09 -2.71
C LEU A 180 -17.98 -6.23 -3.24
N ASN A 181 -16.67 -6.03 -3.39
CA ASN A 181 -15.78 -7.08 -3.90
C ASN A 181 -14.83 -7.53 -2.79
N ASP A 182 -14.81 -8.84 -2.53
CA ASP A 182 -13.67 -9.50 -1.90
C ASP A 182 -12.39 -9.04 -2.58
N ILE A 183 -11.35 -8.77 -1.80
CA ILE A 183 -10.06 -8.22 -2.23
C ILE A 183 -9.65 -8.93 -3.53
N PRO A 184 -9.73 -8.29 -4.71
CA PRO A 184 -9.54 -8.99 -5.96
C PRO A 184 -8.10 -9.48 -6.04
N SER A 185 -7.93 -10.75 -6.44
CA SER A 185 -6.61 -11.37 -6.59
C SER A 185 -5.72 -10.54 -7.53
N GLY A 186 -4.44 -10.42 -7.17
CA GLY A 186 -3.56 -9.28 -7.50
C GLY A 186 -3.32 -8.94 -8.98
N TRP A 187 -3.80 -9.72 -9.95
CA TRP A 187 -3.67 -9.40 -11.38
C TRP A 187 -4.73 -8.42 -11.88
N ASN A 188 -5.93 -8.42 -11.28
CA ASN A 188 -7.02 -7.54 -11.70
C ASN A 188 -6.88 -6.10 -11.19
N HIS A 189 -5.86 -5.83 -10.36
CA HIS A 189 -5.55 -4.49 -9.86
C HIS A 189 -4.82 -3.61 -10.88
N TYR A 190 -4.20 -4.22 -11.90
CA TYR A 190 -3.42 -3.47 -12.90
C TYR A 190 -4.32 -2.96 -14.03
N THR A 191 -4.17 -1.67 -14.35
CA THR A 191 -4.67 -1.09 -15.60
C THR A 191 -4.01 -1.77 -16.82
N PRO A 192 -4.62 -1.73 -18.02
CA PRO A 192 -4.04 -2.36 -19.21
C PRO A 192 -2.61 -1.90 -19.52
N SER A 193 -2.31 -0.61 -19.32
CA SER A 193 -0.96 -0.05 -19.49
C SER A 193 0.03 -0.59 -18.45
N GLU A 194 -0.41 -0.78 -17.19
CA GLU A 194 0.43 -1.37 -16.14
C GLU A 194 0.73 -2.84 -16.40
N LYS A 195 -0.23 -3.61 -16.96
CA LYS A 195 0.03 -5.00 -17.37
C LYS A 195 1.10 -5.07 -18.45
N ILE A 196 1.05 -4.19 -19.43
CA ILE A 196 2.06 -4.08 -20.49
C ILE A 196 3.44 -3.72 -19.89
N ALA A 197 3.48 -2.78 -18.93
CA ALA A 197 4.72 -2.41 -18.27
C ALA A 197 5.35 -3.58 -17.48
N VAL A 198 4.56 -4.35 -16.74
CA VAL A 198 5.04 -5.53 -16.01
C VAL A 198 5.60 -6.57 -16.98
N VAL A 199 4.90 -6.86 -18.07
CA VAL A 199 5.38 -7.78 -19.11
C VAL A 199 6.68 -7.26 -19.75
N GLY A 200 6.75 -5.97 -20.06
CA GLY A 200 7.93 -5.33 -20.64
C GLY A 200 9.17 -5.45 -19.74
N VAL A 201 9.00 -5.30 -18.43
CA VAL A 201 10.09 -5.51 -17.47
C VAL A 201 10.60 -6.95 -17.48
N TYR A 202 9.71 -7.94 -17.52
CA TYR A 202 10.14 -9.35 -17.62
C TYR A 202 10.94 -9.61 -18.89
N VAL A 203 10.52 -9.06 -20.02
CA VAL A 203 11.26 -9.16 -21.29
C VAL A 203 12.62 -8.47 -21.18
N ALA A 204 12.69 -7.29 -20.55
CA ALA A 204 13.94 -6.56 -20.37
C ALA A 204 14.94 -7.34 -19.47
N VAL A 205 14.46 -7.94 -18.38
CA VAL A 205 15.29 -8.78 -17.50
C VAL A 205 15.81 -10.01 -18.25
N LEU A 206 14.94 -10.68 -19.02
CA LEU A 206 15.36 -11.82 -19.86
C LEU A 206 16.39 -11.41 -20.91
N GLY A 207 16.21 -10.25 -21.55
CA GLY A 207 17.16 -9.69 -22.50
C GLY A 207 18.52 -9.37 -21.85
N ALA A 208 18.51 -8.81 -20.65
CA ALA A 208 19.74 -8.52 -19.91
C ALA A 208 20.50 -9.81 -19.53
N VAL A 209 19.79 -10.86 -19.13
CA VAL A 209 20.40 -12.18 -18.86
C VAL A 209 20.99 -12.76 -20.14
N ALA A 210 20.27 -12.71 -21.26
CA ALA A 210 20.78 -13.19 -22.54
C ALA A 210 22.04 -12.44 -23.00
N ALA A 211 22.06 -11.11 -22.84
CA ALA A 211 23.23 -10.29 -23.14
C ALA A 211 24.43 -10.62 -22.24
N ALA A 212 24.20 -10.85 -20.95
CA ALA A 212 25.25 -11.26 -20.02
C ALA A 212 25.83 -12.65 -20.38
N VAL A 213 24.98 -13.62 -20.73
CA VAL A 213 25.42 -14.95 -21.18
C VAL A 213 26.21 -14.85 -22.48
N SER A 214 25.73 -14.04 -23.44
CA SER A 214 26.42 -13.81 -24.70
C SER A 214 27.80 -13.18 -24.50
N ALA A 215 27.93 -12.25 -23.56
CA ALA A 215 29.21 -11.63 -23.23
C ALA A 215 30.21 -12.61 -22.59
N VAL A 216 29.73 -13.60 -21.82
CA VAL A 216 30.58 -14.64 -21.23
C VAL A 216 31.05 -15.63 -22.29
N SER A 217 30.18 -15.99 -23.24
CA SER A 217 30.54 -16.90 -24.33
C SER A 217 31.55 -16.31 -25.32
N ASP A 218 31.64 -14.98 -25.44
CA ASP A 218 32.57 -14.30 -26.34
C ASP A 218 34.00 -14.19 -25.76
N VAL A 219 34.15 -14.45 -24.45
CA VAL A 219 35.43 -14.33 -23.72
C VAL A 219 36.10 -15.71 -23.48
N LEU A 220 35.34 -16.80 -23.61
CA LEU A 220 35.81 -18.19 -23.52
C LEU A 220 36.23 -18.71 -24.91
#